data_AF-A0A939IBK6-F1
#
_entry.id   AF-A0A939IBK6-F1
#
_cell.length_a   1.000
_cell.length_b   1.000
_cell.length_c   1.000
_cell.angle_alpha   90.00
_cell.angle_beta   90.00
_cell.angle_gamma   90.00
#
_symmetry.space_group_name_H-M   'P 1'
#
loop_
_entity.id
_entity.type
_entity.pdbx_description
1 polymer ?
#
loop_
_entity_poly.entity_id
_entity_poly.type
_entity_poly.pdbx_seq_one_letter_code
_entity_poly.pdbx_strand_id
1 'polypeptide(L)'
;MKVAAEHEPVTTERVRTEEGGIKQTSNIQRGFASHHRLFNQKFNIPGVVPSTAVSCSLTEVDASQTPVFGLATLHLYNVSPANGAVFVRAEIDWDTDLPIRFDFNIN
;
A
#
# COMPACT_ATOMS: atom_id res chain seq x y z
N MET A 1 9.05 -22.99 -30.75
CA MET A 1 8.66 -21.59 -31.08
C MET A 1 8.06 -21.00 -29.81
N LYS A 2 8.74 -20.08 -29.13
CA LYS A 2 8.33 -19.49 -27.84
C LYS A 2 8.26 -17.98 -28.06
N VAL A 3 7.08 -17.38 -27.94
CA VAL A 3 6.90 -15.93 -27.97
C VAL A 3 6.89 -15.46 -26.52
N ALA A 4 7.87 -14.65 -26.14
CA ALA A 4 7.93 -13.98 -24.84
C ALA A 4 7.07 -12.71 -24.92
N ALA A 5 6.17 -12.51 -23.96
CA ALA A 5 5.48 -11.24 -23.80
C ALA A 5 6.43 -10.25 -23.11
N GLU A 6 6.85 -9.22 -23.83
CA GLU A 6 7.56 -8.06 -23.27
C GLU A 6 6.56 -7.21 -22.46
N HIS A 7 6.87 -6.95 -21.19
CA HIS A 7 6.17 -5.97 -20.38
C HIS A 7 6.82 -4.62 -20.62
N GLU A 8 6.12 -3.71 -21.32
CA GLU A 8 6.57 -2.32 -21.43
C GLU A 8 6.50 -1.62 -20.06
N PRO A 9 7.52 -0.84 -19.67
CA PRO A 9 7.50 -0.09 -18.42
C PRO A 9 6.51 1.07 -18.49
N VAL A 10 5.70 1.23 -17.45
CA VAL A 10 4.79 2.38 -17.27
C VAL A 10 5.61 3.67 -17.22
N THR A 11 5.46 4.51 -18.24
CA THR A 11 6.16 5.80 -18.35
C THR A 11 5.57 6.79 -17.34
N THR A 12 6.32 7.11 -16.29
CA THR A 12 6.01 8.22 -15.39
C THR A 12 6.36 9.54 -16.07
N GLU A 13 5.38 10.41 -16.30
CA GLU A 13 5.65 11.76 -16.81
C GLU A 13 6.48 12.57 -15.80
N ARG A 14 7.59 13.11 -16.29
CA ARG A 14 8.54 13.91 -15.51
C ARG A 14 8.28 15.39 -15.80
N VAL A 15 7.65 16.10 -14.87
CA VAL A 15 7.62 17.56 -14.91
C VAL A 15 8.94 18.08 -14.34
N ARG A 16 9.72 18.80 -15.16
CA ARG A 16 10.96 19.46 -14.73
C ARG A 16 10.60 20.82 -14.13
N THR A 17 11.06 21.10 -12.90
CA THR A 17 11.16 22.46 -12.36
C THR A 17 12.62 22.87 -12.31
N GLU A 18 12.92 24.12 -12.62
CA GLU A 18 14.23 24.65 -13.03
C GLU A 18 15.30 24.74 -11.92
N GLU A 19 15.07 24.18 -10.73
CA GLU A 19 16.02 24.23 -9.61
C GLU A 19 16.35 22.84 -9.08
N GLY A 20 17.26 22.15 -9.78
CA GLY A 20 18.35 21.32 -9.20
C GLY A 20 18.08 20.23 -8.15
N GLY A 21 16.84 19.92 -7.78
CA GLY A 21 16.50 18.89 -6.80
C GLY A 21 15.44 17.94 -7.33
N ILE A 22 15.78 16.65 -7.44
CA ILE A 22 14.76 15.60 -7.59
C ILE A 22 14.06 15.49 -6.24
N LYS A 23 12.90 16.15 -6.06
CA LYS A 23 11.95 15.70 -5.03
C LYS A 23 11.24 14.48 -5.58
N GLN A 24 11.66 13.30 -5.14
CA GLN A 24 10.88 12.09 -5.30
C GLN A 24 9.61 12.24 -4.45
N THR A 25 8.55 12.81 -5.02
CA THR A 25 7.24 12.96 -4.37
C THR A 25 6.43 11.67 -4.41
N SER A 26 7.05 10.52 -4.11
CA SER A 26 6.22 9.36 -3.78
C SER A 26 5.70 9.58 -2.36
N ASN A 27 4.56 10.25 -2.26
CA ASN A 27 3.68 10.25 -1.09
C ASN A 27 3.12 8.85 -0.79
N ILE A 28 3.54 7.85 -1.58
CA ILE A 28 3.11 6.46 -1.48
C ILE A 28 4.08 5.70 -0.59
N GLN A 29 3.59 5.21 0.55
CA GLN A 29 4.32 4.25 1.39
C GLN A 29 3.66 2.88 1.33
N ARG A 30 4.46 1.82 1.45
CA ARG A 30 3.99 0.45 1.29
C ARG A 30 4.37 -0.40 2.49
N GLY A 31 3.39 -1.15 2.99
CA GLY A 31 3.57 -2.18 4.02
C GLY A 31 3.11 -3.54 3.52
N PHE A 32 3.66 -4.60 4.10
CA PHE A 32 3.23 -5.98 3.86
C PHE A 32 2.99 -6.66 5.20
N ALA A 33 1.93 -7.46 5.28
CA ALA A 33 1.64 -8.31 6.42
C ALA A 33 0.80 -9.51 5.97
N SER A 34 0.69 -10.53 6.82
CA SER A 34 -0.28 -11.60 6.65
C SER A 34 -1.28 -11.55 7.78
N HIS A 35 -2.56 -11.62 7.45
CA HIS A 35 -3.67 -11.56 8.42
C HIS A 35 -4.82 -12.46 7.99
N HIS A 36 -5.75 -12.73 8.91
CA HIS A 36 -7.07 -13.26 8.62
C HIS A 36 -8.09 -12.57 9.52
N ARG A 37 -9.38 -12.67 9.15
CA ARG A 37 -10.49 -12.08 9.91
C ARG A 37 -10.22 -10.61 10.25
N LEU A 38 -10.82 -10.11 11.32
CA LEU A 38 -10.70 -8.73 11.75
C LEU A 38 -9.39 -8.48 12.51
N PHE A 39 -8.64 -7.45 12.11
CA PHE A 39 -7.36 -7.11 12.72
C PHE A 39 -7.15 -5.61 12.86
N ASN A 40 -6.19 -5.24 13.72
CA ASN A 40 -5.66 -3.88 13.83
C ASN A 40 -4.15 -3.91 13.57
N GLN A 41 -3.66 -3.05 12.69
CA GLN A 41 -2.26 -2.97 12.31
C GLN A 41 -1.73 -1.55 12.50
N LYS A 42 -0.56 -1.42 13.12
CA LYS A 42 0.19 -0.15 13.19
C LYS A 42 1.29 -0.17 12.14
N PHE A 43 1.41 0.93 11.40
CA PHE A 43 2.55 1.22 10.54
C PHE A 43 3.30 2.41 11.09
N ASN A 44 4.62 2.27 11.27
CA ASN A 44 5.47 3.38 11.67
C ASN A 44 5.80 4.18 10.41
N ILE A 45 5.27 5.39 10.32
CA ILE A 45 5.41 6.28 9.18
C ILE A 45 5.90 7.63 9.73
N PRO A 46 7.24 7.85 9.78
CA PRO A 46 7.80 9.08 10.32
C PRO A 46 7.26 10.32 9.61
N GLY A 47 6.97 11.38 10.36
CA GLY A 47 6.46 12.64 9.82
C GLY A 47 4.93 12.72 9.69
N VAL A 48 4.20 11.61 9.84
CA VAL A 48 2.74 11.64 9.99
C VAL A 48 2.38 12.24 11.36
N VAL A 49 1.34 13.09 11.37
CA VAL A 49 0.73 13.65 12.58
C VAL A 49 -0.79 13.44 12.52
N PRO A 50 -1.53 13.59 13.63
CA PRO A 50 -2.99 13.36 13.64
C PRO A 50 -3.79 14.17 12.61
N SER A 51 -3.26 15.30 12.12
CA SER A 51 -3.90 16.13 11.09
C SER A 51 -3.50 15.78 9.65
N THR A 52 -2.58 14.83 9.44
CA THR A 52 -2.12 14.42 8.10
C THR A 52 -3.26 13.74 7.35
N ALA A 53 -3.44 14.07 6.07
CA ALA A 53 -4.43 13.39 5.23
C ALA A 53 -3.84 12.06 4.75
N VAL A 54 -4.47 10.94 5.11
CA VAL A 54 -4.00 9.60 4.74
C VAL A 54 -5.15 8.82 4.11
N SER A 55 -4.90 8.25 2.93
CA SER A 55 -5.72 7.17 2.38
C SER A 55 -4.92 5.88 2.34
N CYS A 56 -5.62 4.74 2.41
CA CYS A 56 -5.01 3.42 2.35
C CYS A 56 -5.83 2.51 1.45
N SER A 57 -5.16 1.63 0.71
CA SER A 57 -5.78 0.50 0.01
C SER A 57 -5.15 -0.81 0.45
N LEU A 58 -5.96 -1.87 0.46
CA LEU A 58 -5.53 -3.25 0.69
C LEU A 58 -5.49 -3.99 -0.64
N THR A 59 -4.52 -4.88 -0.80
CA THR A 59 -4.37 -5.69 -2.01
C THR A 59 -3.83 -7.05 -1.63
N GLU A 60 -4.50 -8.11 -2.10
CA GLU A 60 -3.95 -9.47 -1.99
C GLU A 60 -2.66 -9.57 -2.81
N VAL A 61 -1.70 -10.33 -2.29
CA VAL A 61 -0.46 -10.60 -3.03
C VAL A 61 -0.13 -12.08 -3.01
N ASP A 62 0.66 -12.53 -3.99
CA ASP A 62 1.21 -13.89 -3.97
C ASP A 62 2.48 -13.99 -3.11
N ALA A 63 3.11 -15.18 -3.11
CA ALA A 63 4.37 -15.42 -2.41
C ALA A 63 5.54 -14.55 -2.91
N SER A 64 5.41 -13.98 -4.12
CA SER A 64 6.38 -13.06 -4.72
C SER A 64 5.97 -11.59 -4.53
N GLN A 65 4.98 -11.31 -3.67
CA GLN A 65 4.44 -9.98 -3.39
C GLN A 65 3.79 -9.29 -4.59
N THR A 66 3.44 -10.07 -5.62
CA THR A 66 2.74 -9.56 -6.81
C THR A 66 1.26 -9.39 -6.49
N PRO A 67 0.64 -8.23 -6.78
CA PRO A 67 -0.81 -8.08 -6.68
C PRO A 67 -1.54 -9.18 -7.43
N VAL A 68 -2.48 -9.82 -6.73
CA VAL A 68 -3.39 -10.79 -7.33
C VAL A 68 -4.81 -10.36 -7.08
N PHE A 69 -5.68 -10.67 -8.04
CA PHE A 69 -7.12 -10.59 -7.84
C PHE A 69 -7.57 -11.99 -7.42
N GLY A 70 -7.72 -12.18 -6.12
CA GLY A 70 -7.81 -13.51 -5.52
C GLY A 70 -9.05 -13.74 -4.66
N LEU A 71 -8.82 -14.48 -3.58
CA LEU A 71 -9.73 -15.48 -3.00
C LEU A 71 -10.67 -14.94 -1.93
N ALA A 72 -10.31 -13.83 -1.28
CA ALA A 72 -10.99 -13.31 -0.10
C ALA A 72 -11.60 -11.93 -0.37
N THR A 73 -12.62 -11.60 0.43
CA THR A 73 -13.13 -10.24 0.46
C THR A 73 -12.29 -9.42 1.45
N LEU A 74 -11.73 -8.30 1.00
CA LEU A 74 -10.96 -7.39 1.85
C LEU A 74 -11.79 -6.17 2.23
N HIS A 75 -11.85 -5.85 3.52
CA HIS A 75 -12.53 -4.67 4.04
C HIS A 75 -11.54 -3.78 4.79
N LEU A 76 -11.54 -2.48 4.47
CA LEU A 76 -10.82 -1.46 5.23
C LEU A 76 -11.85 -0.61 5.99
N TYR A 77 -11.80 -0.66 7.31
CA TYR A 77 -12.80 -0.02 8.17
C TYR A 77 -12.37 1.35 8.67
N ASN A 78 -11.10 1.51 9.05
CA ASN A 78 -10.61 2.78 9.55
C ASN A 78 -9.12 2.94 9.27
N VAL A 79 -8.71 4.17 8.99
CA VAL A 79 -7.32 4.60 8.84
C VAL A 79 -7.15 5.85 9.70
N SER A 80 -6.37 5.74 10.77
CA SER A 80 -6.19 6.81 11.74
C SER A 80 -4.70 7.22 11.80
N PRO A 81 -4.34 8.40 11.31
CA PRO A 81 -3.00 8.93 11.49
C PRO A 81 -2.76 9.31 12.97
N ALA A 82 -1.52 9.19 13.39
CA ALA A 82 -1.02 9.56 14.71
C ALA A 82 0.43 10.02 14.61
N ASN A 83 1.01 10.51 15.70
CA ASN A 83 2.40 10.99 15.70
C ASN A 83 3.39 9.87 15.32
N GLY A 84 3.93 9.97 14.11
CA GLY A 84 4.87 9.02 13.52
C GLY A 84 4.27 7.67 13.11
N ALA A 85 2.94 7.56 13.02
CA ALA A 85 2.30 6.29 12.72
C ALA A 85 0.94 6.43 12.03
N VAL A 86 0.51 5.35 11.38
CA VAL A 86 -0.86 5.16 10.91
C VAL A 86 -1.40 3.85 11.48
N PHE A 87 -2.59 3.92 12.07
CA PHE A 87 -3.33 2.75 12.55
C PHE A 87 -4.38 2.37 11.52
N VAL A 88 -4.45 1.09 11.19
CA VAL A 88 -5.41 0.52 10.26
C VAL A 88 -6.27 -0.51 10.98
N ARG A 89 -7.59 -0.41 10.83
CA ARG A 89 -8.54 -1.47 11.18
C ARG A 89 -9.13 -2.02 9.90
N ALA A 90 -9.06 -3.33 9.73
CA ALA A 90 -9.45 -4.01 8.51
C ALA A 90 -9.93 -5.44 8.79
N GLU A 91 -10.45 -6.09 7.76
CA GLU A 91 -10.83 -7.50 7.77
C GLU A 91 -10.45 -8.17 6.46
N ILE A 92 -10.01 -9.42 6.58
CA ILE A 92 -9.90 -10.37 5.49
C ILE A 92 -10.95 -11.45 5.74
N ASP A 93 -11.99 -11.51 4.92
CA ASP A 93 -13.01 -12.57 5.01
C ASP A 93 -12.45 -13.89 4.47
N TRP A 94 -11.56 -14.48 5.26
CA TRP A 94 -10.87 -15.73 5.01
C TRP A 94 -10.50 -16.40 6.33
N ASP A 95 -10.39 -17.74 6.31
CA ASP A 95 -10.14 -18.54 7.52
C ASP A 95 -8.67 -18.68 7.90
N THR A 96 -7.76 -18.40 6.98
CA THR A 96 -6.31 -18.54 7.19
C THR A 96 -5.58 -17.26 6.83
N ASP A 97 -4.38 -17.09 7.35
CA ASP A 97 -3.58 -15.91 7.03
C ASP A 97 -3.34 -15.79 5.52
N LEU A 98 -3.72 -14.65 4.96
CA LEU A 98 -3.42 -14.27 3.58
C LEU A 98 -2.39 -13.14 3.55
N PRO A 99 -1.35 -13.24 2.71
CA PRO A 99 -0.42 -12.15 2.51
C PRO A 99 -1.12 -10.99 1.78
N ILE A 100 -1.00 -9.81 2.38
CA ILE A 100 -1.59 -8.57 1.87
C ILE A 100 -0.58 -7.43 1.86
N ARG A 101 -0.82 -6.52 0.94
CA ARG A 101 -0.09 -5.27 0.79
C ARG A 101 -1.00 -4.10 1.16
N PHE A 102 -0.43 -3.15 1.89
CA PHE A 102 -1.03 -1.87 2.23
C PHE A 102 -0.31 -0.81 1.42
N ASP A 103 -1.05 -0.05 0.61
CA ASP A 103 -0.52 1.16 -0.02
C ASP A 103 -1.15 2.38 0.66
N PHE A 104 -0.31 3.26 1.19
CA PHE A 104 -0.71 4.51 1.84
C PHE A 104 -0.41 5.67 0.91
N ASN A 105 -1.36 6.58 0.72
CA ASN A 105 -1.09 7.89 0.11
C ASN A 105 -1.20 8.96 1.20
N ILE A 106 -0.14 9.73 1.38
CA ILE A 106 0.05 10.66 2.50
C ILE A 106 0.19 12.09 1.94
N ASN A 107 -0.74 12.99 2.31
CA ASN A 107 -0.73 14.39 1.88
C ASN A 107 -0.57 15.36 3.05
#